data_AF-A0A2T0WWT2-F1
#
_entry.id   AF-A0A2T0WWT2-F1
#
_cell.length_a   1.000
_cell.length_b   1.000
_cell.length_c   1.000
_cell.angle_alpha   90.00
_cell.angle_beta   90.00
_cell.angle_gamma   90.00
#
_symmetry.space_group_name_H-M   'P 1'
#
loop_
_entity.id
_entity.type
_entity.pdbx_description
1 polymer ?
#
loop_
_entity_poly.entity_id
_entity_poly.type
_entity_poly.pdbx_seq_one_letter_code
_entity_poly.pdbx_strand_id
1 'polypeptide(L)'
;MSDEVIARVSPSTFRVFMGVAAMSGLGAILLYLALAYPPASLLLRGFLVVMGLLALWAGTRMFSVNGLSLELTETHLKDSEGRIIATIAEVESVDRGAFAFKPSHGFLLRLSQPAPRAWFPGIWWRMGRRVAIGGVLPGGENKAIADMISIAVARRKGDLPL
;
A
#
# COMPACT_ATOMS: atom_id res chain seq x y z
N MET A 1 24.85 13.31 5.97
CA MET A 1 23.82 13.21 7.04
C MET A 1 22.92 12.05 6.63
N SER A 2 22.81 11.07 7.50
CA SER A 2 22.75 9.62 7.25
C SER A 2 21.62 9.18 6.30
N ASP A 3 22.00 8.71 5.10
CA ASP A 3 21.12 7.94 4.20
C ASP A 3 21.05 6.45 4.63
N GLU A 4 21.42 6.20 5.89
CA GLU A 4 21.45 4.88 6.50
C GLU A 4 20.02 4.37 6.71
N VAL A 5 19.80 3.15 6.25
CA VAL A 5 18.49 2.48 6.37
C VAL A 5 18.39 1.91 7.78
N ILE A 6 17.55 2.54 8.61
CA ILE A 6 17.28 2.13 9.99
C ILE A 6 16.36 0.91 10.01
N ALA A 7 15.42 0.85 9.07
CA ALA A 7 14.52 -0.29 8.92
C ALA A 7 14.11 -0.47 7.46
N ARG A 8 13.97 -1.73 7.05
CA ARG A 8 13.43 -2.11 5.75
C ARG A 8 12.30 -3.11 5.96
N VAL A 9 11.22 -2.94 5.20
CA VAL A 9 10.12 -3.91 5.12
C VAL A 9 9.88 -4.30 3.68
N SER A 10 9.78 -5.60 3.43
CA SER A 10 9.53 -6.14 2.10
C SER A 10 8.15 -6.80 2.03
N PRO A 11 7.47 -6.74 0.87
CA PRO A 11 6.21 -7.44 0.67
C PRO A 11 6.34 -8.94 0.92
N SER A 12 5.34 -9.55 1.54
CA SER A 12 5.26 -11.01 1.59
C SER A 12 4.92 -11.53 0.19
N THR A 13 5.89 -12.19 -0.46
CA THR A 13 5.70 -12.82 -1.76
C THR A 13 4.48 -13.73 -1.78
N PHE A 14 4.27 -14.49 -0.70
CA PHE A 14 3.09 -15.35 -0.56
C PHE A 14 1.77 -14.56 -0.57
N ARG A 15 1.67 -13.45 0.18
CA ARG A 15 0.46 -12.61 0.20
C ARG A 15 0.21 -11.94 -1.15
N VAL A 16 1.26 -11.49 -1.82
CA VAL A 16 1.15 -10.93 -3.18
C VAL A 16 0.62 -11.99 -4.13
N PHE A 17 1.25 -13.17 -4.14
CA PHE A 17 0.85 -14.28 -5.01
C PHE A 17 -0.60 -14.71 -4.80
N MET A 18 -1.04 -14.86 -3.55
CA MET A 18 -2.43 -15.21 -3.22
C MET A 18 -3.42 -14.17 -3.76
N GLY A 19 -3.13 -12.87 -3.62
CA GLY A 19 -3.98 -11.81 -4.15
C GLY A 19 -4.03 -11.80 -5.68
N VAL A 20 -2.88 -11.98 -6.33
CA VAL A 20 -2.77 -12.07 -7.79
C VAL A 20 -3.53 -13.30 -8.32
N ALA A 21 -3.36 -14.46 -7.69
CA ALA A 21 -4.05 -15.69 -8.05
C ALA A 21 -5.57 -15.55 -7.91
N ALA A 22 -6.04 -14.97 -6.81
CA ALA A 22 -7.47 -14.73 -6.58
C ALA A 22 -8.08 -13.78 -7.63
N MET A 23 -7.41 -12.66 -7.92
CA MET A 23 -7.87 -11.69 -8.93
C MET A 23 -7.83 -12.27 -10.35
N SER A 24 -6.77 -13.03 -10.65
CA SER A 24 -6.61 -13.66 -11.96
C SER A 24 -7.64 -14.77 -12.18
N GLY A 25 -7.87 -15.59 -11.15
CA GLY A 25 -8.91 -16.63 -11.16
C GLY A 25 -10.31 -16.04 -11.32
N LEU A 26 -10.62 -14.98 -10.56
CA LEU A 26 -11.90 -14.28 -10.71
C LEU A 26 -12.08 -13.71 -12.12
N GLY A 27 -11.06 -13.03 -12.66
CA GLY A 27 -11.09 -12.50 -14.02
C GLY A 27 -11.30 -13.58 -15.08
N ALA A 28 -10.57 -14.70 -14.95
CA ALA A 28 -10.72 -15.85 -15.83
C ALA A 28 -12.12 -16.46 -15.77
N ILE A 29 -12.71 -16.62 -14.58
CA ILE A 29 -14.07 -17.13 -14.40
C ILE A 29 -15.10 -16.18 -15.03
N LEU A 30 -14.99 -14.87 -14.83
CA LEU A 30 -15.93 -13.89 -15.40
C LEU A 30 -15.87 -13.88 -16.93
N LEU A 31 -14.67 -13.94 -17.51
CA LEU A 31 -14.49 -14.03 -18.96
C LEU A 31 -14.99 -15.37 -19.50
N TYR A 32 -14.72 -16.47 -18.79
CA TYR A 32 -15.22 -17.79 -19.16
C TYR A 32 -16.76 -17.80 -19.19
N LEU A 33 -17.43 -17.27 -18.15
CA LEU A 33 -18.89 -17.17 -18.13
C LEU A 33 -19.42 -16.32 -19.29
N ALA A 34 -18.77 -15.20 -19.61
CA ALA A 34 -19.18 -14.32 -20.70
C ALA A 34 -19.06 -14.96 -22.10
N LEU A 35 -18.22 -15.99 -22.26
CA LEU A 35 -17.95 -16.67 -23.53
C LEU A 35 -18.65 -18.03 -23.64
N ALA A 36 -18.57 -18.86 -22.61
CA ALA A 36 -19.12 -20.22 -22.58
C ALA A 36 -20.62 -20.25 -22.27
N TYR A 37 -21.10 -19.31 -21.46
CA TYR A 37 -22.51 -19.19 -21.06
C TYR A 37 -23.00 -17.75 -21.27
N PRO A 38 -22.98 -17.24 -22.51
CA PRO A 38 -23.23 -15.83 -22.78
C PRO A 38 -24.64 -15.43 -22.33
N PRO A 39 -24.79 -14.41 -21.47
CA PRO A 39 -26.09 -13.89 -21.08
C PRO A 39 -26.89 -13.42 -22.31
N ALA A 40 -28.21 -13.62 -22.29
CA ALA A 40 -29.09 -13.18 -23.37
C ALA A 40 -29.05 -11.65 -23.57
N SER A 41 -28.78 -10.88 -22.51
CA SER A 41 -28.61 -9.44 -22.60
C SER A 41 -27.16 -9.07 -22.92
N LEU A 42 -26.98 -8.33 -24.01
CA LEU A 42 -25.67 -7.81 -24.43
C LEU A 42 -25.03 -6.92 -23.36
N LEU A 43 -25.84 -6.20 -22.59
CA LEU A 43 -25.37 -5.34 -21.49
C LEU A 43 -24.72 -6.15 -20.36
N LEU A 44 -25.35 -7.25 -19.92
CA LEU A 44 -24.75 -8.10 -18.88
C LEU A 44 -23.52 -8.84 -19.40
N ARG A 45 -23.54 -9.30 -20.66
CA ARG A 45 -22.35 -9.89 -21.29
C ARG A 45 -21.19 -8.90 -21.32
N GLY A 46 -21.44 -7.66 -21.77
CA GLY A 46 -20.45 -6.59 -21.77
C GLY A 46 -19.93 -6.28 -20.36
N PHE A 47 -20.83 -6.23 -19.37
CA PHE A 47 -20.46 -6.03 -17.97
C PHE A 47 -19.51 -7.12 -17.45
N LEU A 48 -19.81 -8.40 -17.70
CA LEU A 48 -18.93 -9.51 -17.30
C LEU A 48 -17.55 -9.42 -17.96
N VAL A 49 -17.49 -9.06 -19.24
CA VAL A 49 -16.22 -8.88 -19.95
C VAL A 49 -15.41 -7.75 -19.32
N VAL A 50 -16.02 -6.58 -19.11
CA VAL A 50 -15.34 -5.41 -18.52
C VAL A 50 -14.85 -5.74 -17.11
N MET A 51 -15.69 -6.35 -16.26
CA MET A 51 -15.30 -6.75 -14.90
C MET A 51 -14.19 -7.80 -14.90
N GLY A 52 -14.24 -8.77 -15.82
CA GLY A 52 -13.20 -9.79 -15.97
C GLY A 52 -11.86 -9.18 -16.35
N LEU A 53 -11.84 -8.28 -17.33
CA LEU A 53 -10.63 -7.56 -17.73
C LEU A 53 -10.10 -6.65 -16.61
N LEU A 54 -10.98 -5.97 -15.87
CA LEU A 54 -10.59 -5.17 -14.71
C LEU A 54 -9.98 -6.01 -13.59
N ALA A 55 -10.51 -7.20 -13.33
CA ALA A 55 -9.94 -8.13 -12.34
C ALA A 55 -8.56 -8.62 -12.76
N LEU A 56 -8.37 -8.99 -14.03
CA LEU A 56 -7.05 -9.36 -14.57
C LEU A 56 -6.06 -8.19 -14.49
N TRP A 57 -6.49 -6.99 -14.85
CA TRP A 57 -5.69 -5.77 -14.73
C TRP A 57 -5.32 -5.46 -13.28
N ALA A 58 -6.24 -5.62 -12.34
CA ALA A 58 -5.95 -5.44 -10.91
C ALA A 58 -4.92 -6.49 -10.42
N GLY A 59 -5.02 -7.74 -10.87
CA GLY A 59 -4.05 -8.79 -10.59
C GLY A 59 -2.65 -8.45 -11.09
N THR A 60 -2.50 -8.02 -12.34
CA THR A 60 -1.19 -7.63 -12.89
C THR A 60 -0.61 -6.39 -12.20
N ARG A 61 -1.46 -5.42 -11.85
CA ARG A 61 -1.04 -4.24 -11.07
C ARG A 61 -0.60 -4.62 -9.66
N MET A 62 -1.24 -5.58 -9.02
CA MET A 62 -0.82 -6.09 -7.71
C MET A 62 0.49 -6.90 -7.80
N PHE A 63 0.76 -7.58 -8.91
CA PHE A 63 2.04 -8.25 -9.10
C PHE A 63 3.20 -7.27 -9.28
N SER A 64 2.95 -6.09 -9.86
CA SER A 64 3.99 -5.07 -10.08
C SER A 64 4.69 -4.58 -8.81
N VAL A 65 4.11 -4.84 -7.64
CA VAL A 65 4.69 -4.46 -6.34
C VAL A 65 5.50 -5.58 -5.67
N ASN A 66 5.64 -6.76 -6.29
CA ASN A 66 6.29 -7.97 -5.72
C ASN A 66 7.82 -7.85 -5.49
N GLY A 67 8.41 -6.67 -5.69
CA GLY A 67 9.82 -6.40 -5.38
C GLY A 67 10.04 -5.05 -4.71
N LEU A 68 8.97 -4.34 -4.35
CA LEU A 68 9.05 -2.99 -3.84
C LEU A 68 9.16 -3.01 -2.31
N SER A 69 10.36 -2.77 -1.79
CA SER A 69 10.61 -2.66 -0.35
C SER A 69 10.44 -1.22 0.11
N LEU A 70 10.03 -1.03 1.37
CA LEU A 70 10.04 0.29 2.01
C LEU A 70 11.24 0.40 2.93
N GLU A 71 11.90 1.54 2.90
CA GLU A 71 13.10 1.85 3.64
C GLU A 71 12.86 3.11 4.47
N LEU A 72 13.03 2.98 5.79
CA LEU A 72 13.02 4.08 6.73
C LEU A 72 14.46 4.52 6.98
N THR A 73 14.74 5.77 6.69
CA THR A 73 15.95 6.48 7.14
C THR A 73 15.58 7.47 8.24
N GLU A 74 16.56 8.17 8.82
CA GLU A 74 16.30 9.23 9.80
C GLU A 74 15.39 10.34 9.26
N THR A 75 15.46 10.58 7.94
CA THR A 75 14.86 11.75 7.29
C THR A 75 13.66 11.41 6.42
N HIS A 76 13.61 10.21 5.84
CA HIS A 76 12.59 9.84 4.86
C HIS A 76 12.12 8.39 5.05
N LEU A 77 10.85 8.17 4.73
CA LEU A 77 10.34 6.87 4.32
C LEU A 77 10.34 6.84 2.79
N LYS A 78 11.13 5.94 2.19
CA LYS A 78 11.26 5.80 0.73
C LYS A 78 10.96 4.37 0.28
N ASP A 79 10.66 4.17 -1.00
CA ASP A 79 10.65 2.83 -1.60
C ASP A 79 12.05 2.46 -2.15
N SER A 80 12.24 1.18 -2.48
CA SER A 80 13.48 0.64 -3.04
C SER A 80 13.84 1.17 -4.43
N GLU A 81 12.92 1.88 -5.09
CA GLU A 81 13.16 2.59 -6.36
C GLU A 81 13.52 4.07 -6.12
N GLY A 82 13.70 4.48 -4.86
CA GLY A 82 14.11 5.83 -4.47
C GLY A 82 12.95 6.83 -4.36
N ARG A 83 11.69 6.40 -4.47
CA ARG A 83 10.55 7.31 -4.35
C ARG A 83 10.32 7.66 -2.88
N ILE A 84 10.32 8.94 -2.57
CA ILE A 84 9.99 9.43 -1.24
C ILE A 84 8.48 9.27 -1.00
N ILE A 85 8.14 8.42 -0.04
CA ILE A 85 6.77 8.16 0.42
C ILE A 85 6.31 9.28 1.35
N ALA A 86 7.15 9.60 2.35
CA ALA A 86 6.94 10.70 3.28
C ALA A 86 8.28 11.19 3.86
N THR A 87 8.42 12.50 4.02
CA THR A 87 9.53 13.09 4.78
C THR A 87 9.17 13.08 6.26
N ILE A 88 10.04 12.54 7.12
CA ILE A 88 9.74 12.36 8.56
C ILE A 88 9.46 13.69 9.26
N ALA A 89 10.14 14.77 8.84
CA ALA A 89 9.91 16.13 9.32
C ALA A 89 8.48 16.65 9.05
N GLU A 90 7.83 16.17 7.99
CA GLU A 90 6.48 16.60 7.58
C GLU A 90 5.37 15.77 8.23
N VAL A 91 5.69 14.65 8.88
CA VAL A 91 4.70 13.77 9.51
C VAL A 91 4.16 14.40 10.80
N GLU A 92 2.91 14.84 10.85
CA GLU A 92 2.27 15.42 12.03
C GLU A 92 1.84 14.38 13.07
N SER A 93 1.37 13.23 12.60
CA SER A 93 0.87 12.14 13.45
C SER A 93 0.92 10.81 12.72
N VAL A 94 1.07 9.74 13.49
CA VAL A 94 0.95 8.35 13.05
C VAL A 94 -0.31 7.76 13.66
N ASP A 95 -1.21 7.23 12.84
CA ASP A 95 -2.44 6.59 13.26
C ASP A 95 -2.39 5.09 12.98
N ARG A 96 -2.56 4.30 14.05
CA ARG A 96 -2.60 2.83 14.04
C ARG A 96 -3.95 2.28 14.48
N GLY A 97 -4.93 3.15 14.75
CA GLY A 97 -6.24 2.77 15.25
C GLY A 97 -7.01 1.86 14.28
N ALA A 98 -7.89 1.03 14.82
CA ALA A 98 -8.77 0.18 14.02
C ALA A 98 -9.74 0.97 13.13
N PHE A 99 -10.02 2.23 13.49
CA PHE A 99 -10.90 3.16 12.76
C PHE A 99 -10.16 4.11 11.82
N ALA A 100 -8.84 4.01 11.74
CA ALA A 100 -8.08 4.73 10.72
C ALA A 100 -8.35 4.07 9.36
N PHE A 101 -8.52 4.87 8.30
CA PHE A 101 -8.55 4.36 6.92
C PHE A 101 -7.15 3.86 6.51
N LYS A 102 -6.72 2.75 7.11
CA LYS A 102 -5.42 2.11 6.90
C LYS A 102 -5.59 0.76 6.22
N PRO A 103 -4.66 0.36 5.34
CA PRO A 103 -4.61 -1.00 4.82
C PRO A 103 -4.46 -2.02 5.95
N SER A 104 -4.86 -3.27 5.69
CA SER A 104 -4.69 -4.39 6.63
C SER A 104 -3.25 -4.47 7.16
N HIS A 105 -3.09 -4.65 8.48
CA HIS A 105 -1.79 -4.67 9.16
C HIS A 105 -0.90 -3.44 8.90
N GLY A 106 -1.52 -2.31 8.54
CA GLY A 106 -0.84 -1.06 8.22
C GLY A 106 -0.97 0.03 9.29
N PHE A 107 -0.54 1.24 8.91
CA PHE A 107 -0.67 2.50 9.63
C PHE A 107 -0.89 3.66 8.64
N LEU A 108 -1.37 4.79 9.16
CA LEU A 108 -1.63 6.00 8.39
C LEU A 108 -0.75 7.14 8.92
N LEU A 109 -0.01 7.79 8.05
CA LEU A 109 0.69 9.03 8.32
C LEU A 109 -0.19 10.21 7.90
N ARG A 110 -0.27 11.22 8.77
CA ARG A 110 -0.81 12.52 8.43
C ARG A 110 0.35 13.48 8.22
N LEU A 111 0.39 14.12 7.06
CA LEU A 111 1.40 15.10 6.68
C LEU A 111 0.93 16.53 6.97
N SER A 112 1.87 17.43 7.20
CA SER A 112 1.63 18.86 7.39
C SER A 112 1.14 19.54 6.12
N GLN A 113 1.66 19.12 4.96
CA GLN A 113 1.30 19.64 3.65
C GLN A 113 0.77 18.55 2.71
N PRO A 114 -0.07 18.90 1.73
CA PRO A 114 -0.48 17.95 0.69
C PRO A 114 0.71 17.50 -0.15
N ALA A 115 0.75 16.22 -0.51
CA ALA A 115 1.79 15.63 -1.34
C ALA A 115 1.20 15.02 -2.63
N PRO A 116 2.02 14.86 -3.70
CA PRO A 116 1.54 14.33 -4.98
C PRO A 116 0.87 12.96 -4.83
N ARG A 117 -0.28 12.78 -5.48
CA ARG A 117 -1.06 11.53 -5.39
C ARG A 117 -0.24 10.35 -5.91
N ALA A 118 -0.18 9.28 -5.14
CA ALA A 118 0.50 8.05 -5.50
C ALA A 118 -0.30 6.84 -5.05
N TRP A 119 -0.27 5.77 -5.84
CA TRP A 119 -1.00 4.54 -5.52
C TRP A 119 -0.18 3.33 -5.93
N PHE A 120 0.30 2.59 -4.92
CA PHE A 120 1.04 1.35 -5.05
C PHE A 120 0.20 0.24 -4.43
N PRO A 121 -0.62 -0.45 -5.24
CA PRO A 121 -1.64 -1.38 -4.75
C PRO A 121 -1.05 -2.41 -3.78
N GLY A 122 -1.67 -2.52 -2.61
CA GLY A 122 -1.28 -3.50 -1.60
C GLY A 122 -0.06 -3.13 -0.74
N ILE A 123 0.62 -2.00 -0.97
CA ILE A 123 1.76 -1.57 -0.13
C ILE A 123 1.52 -0.19 0.48
N TRP A 124 1.22 0.81 -0.35
CA TRP A 124 0.99 2.15 0.15
C TRP A 124 0.23 3.03 -0.83
N TRP A 125 -0.37 4.08 -0.30
CA TRP A 125 -1.00 5.11 -1.11
C TRP A 125 -0.86 6.47 -0.45
N ARG A 126 -0.92 7.51 -1.27
CA ARG A 126 -0.84 8.90 -0.85
C ARG A 126 -1.91 9.73 -1.55
N MET A 127 -2.67 10.46 -0.76
CA MET A 127 -3.73 11.34 -1.25
C MET A 127 -3.87 12.55 -0.33
N GLY A 128 -3.62 13.74 -0.87
CA GLY A 128 -3.61 14.98 -0.09
C GLY A 128 -2.56 14.90 1.03
N ARG A 129 -3.01 15.06 2.28
CA ARG A 129 -2.17 15.01 3.49
C ARG A 129 -2.06 13.62 4.11
N ARG A 130 -2.56 12.57 3.45
CA ARG A 130 -2.66 11.22 4.01
C ARG A 130 -1.76 10.28 3.23
N VAL A 131 -0.94 9.53 3.96
CA VAL A 131 -0.17 8.41 3.41
C VAL A 131 -0.52 7.17 4.22
N ALA A 132 -1.05 6.13 3.59
CA ALA A 132 -1.29 4.88 4.29
C ALA A 132 -0.34 3.80 3.78
N ILE A 133 0.22 3.04 4.72
CA ILE A 133 1.21 1.99 4.48
C ILE A 133 0.64 0.70 5.06
N GLY A 134 0.68 -0.40 4.31
CA GLY A 134 0.24 -1.72 4.75
C GLY A 134 -0.30 -2.57 3.60
N GLY A 135 -1.02 -3.65 3.93
CA GLY A 135 -1.55 -4.60 2.95
C GLY A 135 -0.74 -5.89 2.92
N VAL A 136 0.07 -6.08 1.88
CA VAL A 136 0.92 -7.28 1.71
C VAL A 136 2.20 -7.23 2.53
N LEU A 137 2.53 -6.08 3.12
CA LEU A 137 3.65 -5.91 4.04
C LEU A 137 3.42 -6.70 5.36
N PRO A 138 4.46 -7.33 5.93
CA PRO A 138 4.40 -8.00 7.22
C PRO A 138 3.97 -7.06 8.35
N GLY A 139 2.98 -7.49 9.14
CA GLY A 139 2.39 -6.64 10.18
C GLY A 139 3.33 -6.29 11.33
N GLY A 140 4.26 -7.19 11.68
CA GLY A 140 5.26 -6.95 12.72
C GLY A 140 6.25 -5.84 12.34
N GLU A 141 6.79 -5.92 11.12
CA GLU A 141 7.70 -4.91 10.58
C GLU A 141 7.01 -3.56 10.35
N ASN A 142 5.80 -3.56 9.80
CA ASN A 142 4.99 -2.33 9.70
C ASN A 142 4.75 -1.66 11.05
N LYS A 143 4.46 -2.46 12.08
CA LYS A 143 4.27 -1.95 13.44
C LYS A 143 5.55 -1.32 13.96
N ALA A 144 6.69 -1.99 13.78
CA ALA A 144 7.99 -1.44 14.20
C ALA A 144 8.28 -0.11 13.50
N ILE A 145 8.09 -0.01 12.18
CA ILE A 145 8.27 1.23 11.41
C ILE A 145 7.33 2.33 11.91
N ALA A 146 6.06 2.02 12.14
CA ALA A 146 5.09 2.98 12.66
C ALA A 146 5.49 3.51 14.05
N ASP A 147 6.00 2.63 14.93
CA ASP A 147 6.44 2.98 16.28
C ASP A 147 7.70 3.86 16.22
N MET A 148 8.68 3.55 15.36
CA MET A 148 9.87 4.38 15.12
C MET A 148 9.50 5.79 14.63
N ILE A 149 8.60 5.90 13.66
CA ILE A 149 8.13 7.21 13.17
C ILE A 149 7.38 7.95 14.27
N SER A 150 6.57 7.26 15.07
CA SER A 150 5.84 7.87 16.19
C SER A 150 6.80 8.48 17.22
N ILE A 151 7.88 7.77 17.55
CA ILE A 151 8.94 8.27 18.46
C ILE A 151 9.63 9.50 17.86
N ALA A 152 9.99 9.47 16.57
CA ALA A 152 10.60 10.61 15.89
C ALA A 152 9.70 11.86 15.91
N VAL A 153 8.39 11.67 15.69
CA VAL A 153 7.40 12.75 15.77
C VAL A 153 7.25 13.28 17.19
N ALA A 154 7.20 12.40 18.20
CA ALA A 154 7.07 12.79 19.61
C ALA A 154 8.31 13.56 20.11
N ARG A 155 9.53 13.10 19.78
CA ARG A 155 10.78 13.82 20.08
C ARG A 155 10.77 15.23 19.48
N ARG A 156 10.35 15.38 18.23
CA ARG A 156 10.28 16.69 17.57
C ARG A 156 9.27 17.64 18.23
N LYS A 157 8.19 17.10 18.80
CA LYS A 157 7.19 17.89 19.53
C LYS A 157 7.64 18.27 20.95
N GLY A 158 8.75 17.73 21.43
CA GLY A 158 9.22 17.93 22.82
C GLY A 158 8.51 17.04 23.84
N ASP A 159 7.79 16.01 23.38
CA ASP A 159 7.03 15.10 24.25
C ASP A 159 7.94 14.05 24.93
N LEU A 160 9.19 13.91 24.47
CA LEU A 160 10.20 12.99 25.00
C LEU A 160 11.54 13.72 25.21
N PRO A 161 12.29 13.42 26.28
CA PRO A 161 13.63 13.97 26.49
C PRO A 161 14.62 13.50 25.41
N LEU A 162 15.63 14.34 25.13
CA LEU A 162 16.68 14.11 24.13
C LEU A 162 17.50 12.85 24.44
#